data_AF-A0A2V5R9W1-F1
#
_entry.id   AF-A0A2V5R9W1-F1
#
_cell.length_a   1.000
_cell.length_b   1.000
_cell.length_c   1.000
_cell.angle_alpha   90.00
_cell.angle_beta   90.00
_cell.angle_gamma   90.00
#
_symmetry.space_group_name_H-M   'P 1'
#
loop_
_entity.id
_entity.type
_entity.pdbx_description
1 polymer ?
#
loop_
_entity_poly.entity_id
_entity_poly.type
_entity_poly.pdbx_seq_one_letter_code
_entity_poly.pdbx_strand_id
1 'polypeptide(L)'
;MVAVSPFTLGTASGQLAPTWDPHTKKPLEKYDNPPAPYIYRLETSPRMVSPHGVFISYQANVDANGNNIVGDAANECSISVDPTNGSRMAIGWRQFNNVTSNFRQGGWGYT
;
A
#
# COMPACT_ATOMS: atom_id res chain seq x y z
N MET A 1 19.45 50.27 -23.54
CA MET A 1 18.90 49.91 -22.22
C MET A 1 18.28 48.53 -22.34
N VAL A 2 18.74 47.54 -21.58
CA VAL A 2 18.16 46.19 -21.57
C VAL A 2 17.48 46.00 -20.21
N ALA A 3 16.19 45.73 -20.23
CA ALA A 3 15.37 45.60 -19.03
C ALA A 3 15.62 44.24 -18.35
N VAL A 4 15.94 44.28 -17.06
CA VAL A 4 16.11 43.09 -16.21
C VAL A 4 14.72 42.65 -15.72
N SER A 5 14.35 41.40 -15.99
CA SER A 5 13.11 40.79 -15.50
C SER A 5 13.28 40.33 -14.04
N PRO A 6 12.32 40.55 -13.13
CA PRO A 6 12.40 40.01 -11.78
C PRO A 6 11.96 38.55 -11.74
N PHE A 7 12.81 37.67 -11.21
CA PHE A 7 12.44 36.32 -10.82
C PHE A 7 11.63 36.37 -9.51
N THR A 8 10.39 35.88 -9.53
CA THR A 8 9.58 35.68 -8.32
C THR A 8 9.90 34.31 -7.72
N LEU A 9 10.53 34.26 -6.54
CA LEU A 9 10.63 33.04 -5.75
C LEU A 9 9.26 32.72 -5.13
N GLY A 10 8.67 31.60 -5.52
CA GLY A 10 7.48 31.05 -4.86
C GLY A 10 7.85 30.46 -3.50
N THR A 11 7.26 30.97 -2.43
CA THR A 11 7.33 30.39 -1.08
C THR A 11 6.47 29.14 -1.02
N ALA A 12 7.10 27.96 -1.09
CA ALA A 12 6.45 26.71 -0.75
C ALA A 12 6.27 26.66 0.79
N SER A 13 5.05 26.89 1.26
CA SER A 13 4.67 26.63 2.65
C SER A 13 4.65 25.12 2.87
N GLY A 14 5.73 24.57 3.40
CA GLY A 14 5.77 23.19 3.90
C GLY A 14 4.95 23.11 5.17
N GLN A 15 3.64 22.85 5.05
CA GLN A 15 2.83 22.49 6.21
C GLN A 15 3.43 21.22 6.82
N LEU A 16 4.03 21.35 8.00
CA LEU A 16 4.59 20.23 8.73
C LEU A 16 3.47 19.19 8.92
N ALA A 17 3.71 17.97 8.47
CA ALA A 17 2.82 16.85 8.76
C ALA A 17 2.65 16.75 10.29
N PRO A 18 1.45 16.43 10.80
CA PRO A 18 1.25 16.24 12.22
C PRO A 18 2.30 15.28 12.78
N THR A 19 3.00 15.69 13.84
CA THR A 19 3.96 14.82 14.51
C THR A 19 3.18 13.67 15.15
N TRP A 20 3.32 12.46 14.60
CA TRP A 20 2.72 11.26 15.17
C TRP A 20 3.25 11.03 16.59
N ASP A 21 2.36 10.89 17.57
CA ASP A 21 2.70 10.50 18.94
C ASP A 21 2.69 8.97 19.06
N PRO A 22 3.86 8.31 19.18
CA PRO A 22 3.97 6.86 19.29
C PRO A 22 3.39 6.30 20.60
N HIS A 23 3.04 7.15 21.58
CA HIS A 23 2.49 6.75 22.87
C HIS A 23 0.96 6.78 22.93
N THR A 24 0.30 7.08 21.82
CA THR A 24 -1.17 7.02 21.76
C THR A 24 -1.66 5.57 21.92
N LYS A 25 -2.42 5.29 23.00
CA LYS A 25 -3.08 3.98 23.22
C LYS A 25 -4.34 3.78 22.37
N LYS A 26 -4.70 4.77 21.55
CA LYS A 26 -5.87 4.70 20.67
C LYS A 26 -5.48 3.93 19.41
N PRO A 27 -6.28 2.98 18.93
CA PRO A 27 -6.11 2.45 17.58
C PRO A 27 -6.05 3.60 16.59
N LEU A 28 -5.03 3.61 15.72
CA LEU A 28 -4.94 4.58 14.61
C LEU A 28 -6.08 4.37 13.61
N GLU A 29 -6.68 3.20 13.63
CA GLU A 29 -7.79 2.79 12.78
C GLU A 29 -9.11 3.36 13.27
N LYS A 30 -9.84 3.97 12.34
CA LYS A 30 -11.22 4.40 12.55
C LYS A 30 -12.09 3.80 11.44
N TYR A 31 -13.27 3.32 11.82
CA TYR A 31 -14.20 2.68 10.90
C TYR A 31 -15.23 3.71 10.43
N ASP A 32 -14.84 4.52 9.44
CA ASP A 32 -15.61 5.72 9.07
C ASP A 32 -16.06 5.73 7.60
N ASN A 33 -15.38 5.00 6.71
CA ASN A 33 -15.73 4.97 5.29
C ASN A 33 -16.59 3.76 4.92
N PRO A 34 -17.59 3.93 4.02
CA PRO A 34 -18.22 2.80 3.36
C PRO A 34 -17.20 2.02 2.51
N PRO A 35 -17.51 0.78 2.09
CA PRO A 35 -16.71 0.09 1.09
C PRO A 35 -16.38 1.02 -0.08
N ALA A 36 -15.12 1.05 -0.51
CA ALA A 36 -14.76 1.78 -1.70
C ALA A 36 -15.64 1.28 -2.86
N PRO A 37 -16.29 2.16 -3.63
CA PRO A 37 -17.11 1.75 -4.76
C PRO A 37 -16.28 0.90 -5.71
N TYR A 38 -16.92 -0.01 -6.44
CA TYR A 38 -16.22 -0.89 -7.38
C TYR A 38 -15.38 -0.03 -8.35
N ILE A 39 -14.06 -0.16 -8.25
CA ILE A 39 -13.12 0.57 -9.09
C ILE A 39 -12.88 -0.29 -10.32
N TYR A 40 -13.41 0.13 -11.46
CA TYR A 40 -13.02 -0.44 -12.73
C TYR A 40 -11.60 0.04 -13.06
N ARG A 41 -10.62 -0.86 -12.90
CA ARG A 41 -9.20 -0.57 -13.17
C ARG A 41 -8.84 -1.04 -14.57
N LEU A 42 -8.42 -0.11 -15.42
CA LEU A 42 -7.75 -0.40 -16.69
C LEU A 42 -6.22 -0.41 -16.54
N GLU A 43 -5.73 0.17 -15.45
CA GLU A 43 -4.31 0.27 -15.14
C GLU A 43 -3.78 -1.07 -14.65
N THR A 44 -2.65 -1.48 -15.21
CA THR A 44 -1.92 -2.68 -14.77
C THR A 44 -0.47 -2.30 -14.55
N SER A 45 0.13 -2.81 -13.49
CA SER A 45 1.59 -2.79 -13.33
C SER A 45 2.08 -4.17 -12.91
N PRO A 46 3.34 -4.53 -13.22
CA PRO A 46 3.93 -5.75 -12.66
C PRO A 46 3.89 -5.72 -11.14
N ARG A 47 3.81 -6.91 -10.51
CA ARG A 47 3.99 -7.05 -9.06
C ARG A 47 5.38 -6.63 -8.62
N MET A 48 5.51 -6.18 -7.38
CA MET A 48 6.81 -5.94 -6.77
C MET A 48 7.60 -7.25 -6.61
N VAL A 49 8.86 -7.22 -7.05
CA VAL A 49 9.86 -8.25 -6.77
C VAL A 49 11.02 -7.55 -6.09
N SER A 50 11.33 -7.96 -4.85
CA SER A 50 12.34 -7.31 -4.00
C SER A 50 13.44 -8.30 -3.64
N PRO A 51 14.59 -8.26 -4.35
CA PRO A 51 15.76 -9.06 -4.01
C PRO A 51 16.45 -8.54 -2.74
N HIS A 52 16.80 -9.43 -1.84
CA HIS A 52 17.55 -9.15 -0.62
C HIS A 52 18.61 -10.24 -0.38
N GLY A 53 19.81 -10.04 -0.94
CA GLY A 53 20.87 -11.05 -0.91
C GLY A 53 20.45 -12.31 -1.65
N VAL A 54 20.44 -13.45 -0.95
CA VAL A 54 20.00 -14.75 -1.49
C VAL A 54 18.48 -14.93 -1.49
N PHE A 55 17.73 -14.01 -0.88
CA PHE A 55 16.28 -14.07 -0.79
C PHE A 55 15.63 -13.19 -1.84
N ILE A 56 14.48 -13.62 -2.36
CA ILE A 56 13.65 -12.81 -3.24
C ILE A 56 12.24 -12.80 -2.64
N SER A 57 11.74 -11.61 -2.33
CA SER A 57 10.36 -11.41 -1.87
C SER A 57 9.47 -11.05 -3.06
N TYR A 58 8.28 -11.65 -3.10
CA TYR A 58 7.26 -11.38 -4.10
C TYR A 58 6.04 -10.75 -3.43
N GLN A 59 5.45 -9.74 -4.06
CA GLN A 59 4.18 -9.18 -3.62
C GLN A 59 3.06 -10.24 -3.71
N ALA A 60 2.26 -10.32 -2.64
CA ALA A 60 1.16 -11.27 -2.51
C ALA A 60 -0.22 -10.69 -2.87
N ASN A 61 -0.46 -9.38 -2.63
CA ASN A 61 -1.71 -8.71 -3.00
C ASN A 61 -1.74 -8.40 -4.51
N VAL A 62 -1.96 -9.44 -5.30
CA VAL A 62 -1.97 -9.36 -6.77
C VAL A 62 -3.33 -9.74 -7.33
N ASP A 63 -3.61 -9.30 -8.56
CA ASP A 63 -4.80 -9.72 -9.28
C ASP A 63 -4.70 -11.20 -9.73
N ALA A 64 -5.76 -11.70 -10.37
CA ALA A 64 -5.81 -13.09 -10.85
C ALA A 64 -4.72 -13.43 -11.89
N ASN A 65 -4.11 -12.43 -12.53
CA ASN A 65 -3.02 -12.59 -13.49
C ASN A 65 -1.64 -12.42 -12.83
N GLY A 66 -1.58 -12.17 -11.52
CA GLY A 66 -0.34 -11.93 -10.78
C GLY A 66 0.23 -10.52 -10.92
N ASN A 67 -0.57 -9.56 -11.41
CA ASN A 67 -0.17 -8.15 -11.51
C ASN A 67 -0.48 -7.41 -10.20
N ASN A 68 0.22 -6.30 -9.97
CA ASN A 68 -0.10 -5.42 -8.86
C ASN A 68 -1.51 -4.84 -9.01
N ILE A 69 -2.27 -4.84 -7.91
CA ILE A 69 -3.58 -4.19 -7.83
C ILE A 69 -3.35 -2.69 -7.61
N VAL A 70 -3.32 -1.92 -8.70
CA VAL A 70 -3.01 -0.47 -8.65
C VAL A 70 -3.96 0.27 -7.71
N GLY A 71 -3.39 1.05 -6.79
CA GLY A 71 -4.15 1.84 -5.81
C GLY A 71 -4.67 1.04 -4.60
N ASP A 72 -4.45 -0.28 -4.50
CA ASP A 72 -4.71 -1.01 -3.26
C ASP A 72 -3.52 -0.87 -2.31
N ALA A 73 -3.76 -0.28 -1.14
CA ALA A 73 -2.71 -0.02 -0.15
C ALA A 73 -2.15 -1.29 0.50
N ALA A 74 -2.94 -2.37 0.52
CA ALA A 74 -2.70 -3.65 1.19
C ALA A 74 -1.70 -3.62 2.37
N ASN A 75 -2.17 -3.63 3.62
CA ASN A 75 -1.29 -3.51 4.79
C ASN A 75 -1.44 -4.68 5.78
N GLU A 76 -0.58 -4.71 6.81
CA GLU A 76 -0.66 -5.63 7.97
C GLU A 76 -0.72 -7.12 7.59
N CYS A 77 0.26 -7.53 6.78
CA CYS A 77 0.36 -8.89 6.30
C CYS A 77 0.77 -9.88 7.41
N SER A 78 0.16 -11.06 7.42
CA SER A 78 0.55 -12.23 8.21
C SER A 78 0.75 -13.44 7.30
N ILE A 79 1.82 -14.20 7.50
CA ILE A 79 2.17 -15.38 6.68
C ILE A 79 2.42 -16.61 7.57
N SER A 80 1.99 -17.78 7.11
CA SER A 80 2.32 -19.08 7.68
C SER A 80 2.85 -20.01 6.59
N VAL A 81 3.85 -20.83 6.93
CA VAL A 81 4.49 -21.79 6.05
C VAL A 81 4.48 -23.14 6.74
N ASP A 82 4.08 -24.20 6.03
CA ASP A 82 4.10 -25.56 6.57
C ASP A 82 5.57 -26.02 6.80
N PRO A 83 5.97 -26.34 8.03
CA PRO A 83 7.35 -26.73 8.33
C PRO A 83 7.74 -28.08 7.72
N THR A 84 6.76 -28.90 7.31
CA THR A 84 6.98 -30.20 6.65
C THR A 84 7.00 -30.10 5.14
N ASN A 85 6.50 -28.98 4.58
CA ASN A 85 6.50 -28.71 3.15
C ASN A 85 6.47 -27.20 2.87
N GLY A 86 7.64 -26.60 2.63
CA GLY A 86 7.78 -25.16 2.37
C GLY A 86 7.08 -24.65 1.10
N SER A 87 6.58 -25.54 0.23
CA SER A 87 5.74 -25.16 -0.91
C SER A 87 4.28 -24.89 -0.52
N ARG A 88 3.87 -25.18 0.72
CA ARG A 88 2.54 -24.88 1.26
C ARG A 88 2.61 -23.68 2.18
N MET A 89 1.89 -22.65 1.81
CA MET A 89 1.90 -21.37 2.51
C MET A 89 0.50 -20.76 2.50
N ALA A 90 0.20 -19.97 3.53
CA ALA A 90 -0.99 -19.12 3.56
C ALA A 90 -0.59 -17.72 3.99
N ILE A 91 -1.16 -16.71 3.33
CA ILE A 91 -0.87 -15.31 3.58
C ILE A 91 -2.18 -14.52 3.61
N GLY A 92 -2.33 -13.67 4.63
CA GLY A 92 -3.48 -12.80 4.80
C GLY A 92 -3.04 -11.36 4.99
N TRP A 93 -3.82 -10.40 4.50
CA TRP A 93 -3.55 -8.98 4.62
C TRP A 93 -4.85 -8.19 4.70
N ARG A 94 -4.75 -6.90 5.03
CA ARG A 94 -5.88 -5.97 4.97
C ARG A 94 -5.90 -5.32 3.61
N GLN A 95 -7.00 -5.49 2.89
CA GLN A 95 -7.25 -4.91 1.59
C GLN A 95 -8.09 -3.65 1.73
N PHE A 96 -7.79 -2.64 0.91
CA PHE A 96 -8.41 -1.31 0.98
C PHE A 96 -9.10 -0.93 -0.32
N ASN A 97 -8.70 -1.55 -1.44
CA ASN A 97 -9.05 -1.20 -2.82
C ASN A 97 -8.59 0.20 -3.26
N ASN A 98 -8.52 1.17 -2.36
CA ASN A 98 -8.01 2.50 -2.62
C ASN A 98 -7.14 2.96 -1.45
N VAL A 99 -5.96 3.52 -1.73
CA VAL A 99 -5.07 4.15 -0.76
C VAL A 99 -5.72 5.28 0.06
N THR A 100 -6.78 5.90 -0.45
CA THR A 100 -7.53 6.96 0.26
C THR A 100 -8.67 6.43 1.12
N SER A 101 -9.01 5.13 1.01
CA SER A 101 -10.08 4.50 1.77
C SER A 101 -9.57 4.03 3.12
N ASN A 102 -10.38 4.20 4.18
CA ASN A 102 -10.16 3.52 5.45
C ASN A 102 -11.07 2.27 5.65
N PHE A 103 -11.82 1.85 4.63
CA PHE A 103 -12.61 0.62 4.74
C PHE A 103 -11.71 -0.61 4.78
N ARG A 104 -12.00 -1.55 5.69
CA ARG A 104 -11.14 -2.71 5.97
C ARG A 104 -11.85 -3.99 5.56
N GLN A 105 -11.30 -4.67 4.55
CA GLN A 105 -11.67 -6.04 4.21
C GLN A 105 -10.42 -6.92 4.26
N GLY A 106 -10.59 -8.22 4.51
CA GLY A 106 -9.50 -9.18 4.49
C GLY A 106 -9.21 -9.65 3.06
N GLY A 107 -7.94 -9.64 2.67
CA GLY A 107 -7.43 -10.36 1.51
C GLY A 107 -6.65 -11.60 1.97
N TRP A 108 -6.59 -12.63 1.12
CA TRP A 108 -5.87 -13.86 1.42
C TRP A 108 -5.38 -14.56 0.15
N GLY A 109 -4.36 -15.39 0.31
CA GLY A 109 -3.82 -16.26 -0.74
C GLY A 109 -3.13 -17.47 -0.11
N TYR A 110 -3.00 -18.55 -0.89
CA TYR A 110 -2.42 -19.80 -0.42
C TYR A 110 -1.87 -20.63 -1.58
N THR A 111 -1.08 -21.65 -1.26
CA THR A 111 -0.53 -22.65 -2.19
C THR A 111 -0.78 -24.08 -1.72
#